data_AF-A0AAW0KN89-F1
#
_entry.id   AF-A0AAW0KN89-F1
#
_cell.length_a   1.000
_cell.length_b   1.000
_cell.length_c   1.000
_cell.angle_alpha   90.00
_cell.angle_beta   90.00
_cell.angle_gamma   90.00
#
_symmetry.space_group_name_H-M   'P 1'
#
loop_
_entity.id
_entity.type
_entity.pdbx_description
1 polymer ?
#
loop_
_entity_poly.entity_id
_entity_poly.type
_entity_poly.pdbx_seq_one_letter_code
_entity_poly.pdbx_strand_id
1 'polypeptide(L)'
;MGSFVRQKPIERLDDLSIQIERIAVALERLTENQINWSDLYEEVMKIEGFDETKLAFAFDHLIQNELRAGPFALKNARLRIQWLESFFNQNS
;
A
#
# COMPACT_ATOMS: atom_id res chain seq x y z
N MET A 1 -51.76 -23.44 8.19
CA MET A 1 -50.96 -22.45 7.44
C MET A 1 -49.84 -21.95 8.34
N GLY A 2 -48.60 -21.92 7.85
CA GLY A 2 -47.48 -21.17 8.43
C GLY A 2 -46.65 -21.87 9.51
N SER A 3 -45.88 -22.90 9.14
CA SER A 3 -44.76 -23.36 9.96
C SER A 3 -43.62 -22.33 9.89
N PHE A 4 -43.44 -21.55 10.96
CA PHE A 4 -42.29 -20.67 11.16
C PHE A 4 -41.04 -21.53 11.42
N VAL A 5 -40.19 -21.66 10.40
CA VAL A 5 -38.84 -22.22 10.56
C VAL A 5 -38.03 -21.22 11.39
N ARG A 6 -37.74 -21.57 12.64
CA ARG A 6 -36.73 -20.83 13.41
C ARG A 6 -35.37 -21.13 12.75
N GLN A 7 -34.83 -20.18 12.01
CA GLN A 7 -33.42 -20.23 11.61
C GLN A 7 -32.58 -20.36 12.89
N LYS A 8 -31.76 -21.42 12.97
CA LYS A 8 -30.98 -21.73 14.16
C LYS A 8 -29.98 -20.58 14.40
N PRO A 9 -29.97 -19.95 15.59
CA PRO A 9 -29.07 -18.83 15.89
C PRO A 9 -27.57 -19.16 15.83
N ILE A 10 -27.19 -20.44 15.76
CA ILE A 10 -25.81 -20.93 15.76
C ILE A 10 -25.13 -20.71 14.39
N GLU A 11 -25.83 -20.94 13.27
CA GLU A 11 -25.25 -20.77 11.91
C GLU A 11 -24.82 -19.31 11.64
N ARG A 12 -25.57 -18.33 12.14
CA ARG A 12 -25.24 -16.90 11.96
C ARG A 12 -23.99 -16.46 12.73
N LEU A 13 -23.66 -17.17 13.81
CA LEU A 13 -22.49 -16.87 14.63
C LEU A 13 -21.22 -17.42 13.96
N ASP A 14 -21.32 -18.60 13.35
CA ASP A 14 -20.26 -19.22 12.55
C ASP A 14 -19.96 -18.38 11.29
N ASP A 15 -21.01 -17.91 10.58
CA ASP A 15 -20.86 -17.01 9.43
C ASP A 15 -20.21 -15.67 9.78
N LEU A 16 -20.51 -15.12 10.96
CA LEU A 16 -19.89 -13.90 11.45
C LEU A 16 -18.42 -14.13 11.81
N SER A 17 -18.10 -15.25 12.45
CA SER A 17 -16.72 -15.64 12.78
C SER A 17 -15.86 -15.77 11.52
N ILE A 18 -16.37 -16.43 10.48
CA ILE A 18 -15.69 -16.59 9.19
C ILE A 18 -15.46 -15.22 8.52
N GLN A 19 -16.43 -14.29 8.61
CA GLN A 19 -16.27 -12.94 8.07
C GLN A 19 -15.19 -12.15 8.82
N ILE A 20 -15.16 -12.23 10.15
CA ILE A 20 -14.13 -11.58 10.97
C ILE A 20 -12.74 -12.15 10.65
N GLU A 21 -12.62 -13.48 10.51
CA GLU A 21 -11.37 -14.13 10.14
C GLU A 21 -10.87 -13.69 8.75
N ARG A 22 -11.77 -13.59 7.76
CA ARG A 22 -11.44 -13.07 6.43
C ARG A 22 -11.01 -11.60 6.45
N ILE A 23 -11.63 -10.78 7.30
CA ILE A 23 -11.22 -9.39 7.51
C ILE A 23 -9.84 -9.33 8.17
N ALA A 24 -9.58 -10.15 9.19
CA ALA A 24 -8.28 -10.23 9.84
C ALA A 24 -7.18 -10.63 8.84
N VAL A 25 -7.39 -11.67 8.02
CA VAL A 25 -6.44 -12.08 6.97
C VAL A 25 -6.26 -11.01 5.90
N ALA A 26 -7.32 -10.30 5.51
CA ALA A 26 -7.21 -9.19 4.56
C ALA A 26 -6.42 -8.01 5.15
N LEU A 27 -6.61 -7.70 6.43
CA LEU A 27 -5.85 -6.68 7.16
C LEU A 27 -4.39 -7.11 7.34
N GLU A 28 -4.14 -8.38 7.70
CA GLU A 28 -2.80 -8.95 7.79
C GLU A 28 -2.06 -8.86 6.46
N ARG A 29 -2.71 -9.20 5.35
CA ARG A 29 -2.12 -9.04 3.99
C ARG A 29 -1.88 -7.59 3.60
N LEU A 30 -2.74 -6.67 4.03
CA LEU A 30 -2.50 -5.24 3.89
C LEU A 30 -1.29 -4.80 4.71
N THR A 31 -1.06 -5.40 5.89
CA THR A 31 0.13 -5.15 6.71
C THR A 31 1.37 -5.91 6.25
N GLU A 32 1.27 -7.05 5.57
CA GLU A 32 2.39 -7.78 4.95
C GLU A 32 2.91 -7.04 3.70
N ASN A 33 2.06 -6.24 3.06
CA ASN A 33 2.44 -5.29 2.02
C ASN A 33 3.11 -4.02 2.58
N GLN A 34 3.70 -4.11 3.78
CA GLN A 34 4.55 -3.07 4.35
C GLN A 34 5.73 -2.84 3.40
N ILE A 35 5.83 -1.60 2.93
CA ILE A 35 6.94 -1.17 2.10
C ILE A 35 8.20 -1.28 2.96
N ASN A 36 9.17 -2.06 2.50
CA ASN A 36 10.50 -1.99 3.09
C ASN A 36 11.11 -0.63 2.73
N TRP A 37 11.02 0.31 3.67
CA TRP A 37 11.49 1.69 3.49
C TRP A 37 12.99 1.77 3.22
N SER A 38 13.78 0.82 3.72
CA SER A 38 15.21 0.73 3.43
C SER A 38 15.46 0.36 1.97
N ASP A 39 14.76 -0.66 1.46
CA ASP A 39 14.87 -1.05 0.05
C ASP A 39 14.36 0.06 -0.86
N LEU A 40 13.25 0.72 -0.49
CA LEU A 40 12.73 1.85 -1.23
C LEU A 40 13.74 3.02 -1.26
N TYR A 41 14.42 3.30 -0.15
CA TYR A 41 15.46 4.33 -0.09
C TYR A 41 16.60 4.04 -1.07
N GLU A 42 17.15 2.82 -1.04
CA GLU A 42 18.20 2.42 -1.97
C GLU A 42 17.76 2.53 -3.43
N GLU A 43 16.54 2.10 -3.72
CA GLU A 43 15.96 2.15 -5.07
C GLU A 43 15.70 3.56 -5.57
N VAL A 44 15.41 4.52 -4.68
CA VAL A 44 15.33 5.95 -5.01
C VAL A 44 16.72 6.50 -5.28
N MET A 45 17.71 6.17 -4.44
CA MET A 45 19.08 6.68 -4.56
C MET A 45 19.85 6.16 -5.78
N LYS A 46 19.43 5.02 -6.35
CA LYS A 46 20.00 4.48 -7.60
C LYS A 46 19.53 5.22 -8.87
N ILE A 47 18.58 6.15 -8.76
CA ILE A 47 18.03 6.82 -9.95
C ILE A 47 19.02 7.88 -10.45
N GLU A 48 19.61 7.61 -11.62
CA GLU A 48 20.51 8.54 -12.29
C GLU A 48 19.75 9.75 -12.86
N GLY A 49 20.46 10.88 -13.02
CA GLY A 49 19.93 12.11 -13.62
C GLY A 49 19.32 13.11 -12.64
N PHE A 50 19.30 12.81 -11.34
CA PHE A 50 18.89 13.72 -10.27
C PHE A 50 19.99 13.83 -9.22
N ASP A 51 20.09 15.00 -8.57
CA ASP A 51 20.99 15.17 -7.44
C ASP A 51 20.46 14.45 -6.19
N GLU A 52 21.38 14.03 -5.32
CA GLU A 52 21.07 13.27 -4.11
C GLU A 52 20.10 14.03 -3.18
N THR A 53 20.21 15.36 -3.10
CA THR A 53 19.32 16.19 -2.28
C THR A 53 17.87 16.14 -2.78
N LYS A 54 17.67 16.19 -4.10
CA LYS A 54 16.35 16.01 -4.72
C LYS A 54 15.80 14.62 -4.46
N LEU A 55 16.62 13.59 -4.62
CA LEU A 55 16.20 12.21 -4.37
C LEU A 55 15.80 11.99 -2.91
N ALA A 56 16.54 12.58 -1.96
CA ALA A 56 16.18 12.57 -0.54
C ALA A 56 14.83 13.27 -0.28
N PHE A 57 14.61 14.45 -0.87
CA PHE A 57 13.34 15.17 -0.76
C PHE A 57 12.15 14.37 -1.33
N ALA A 58 12.35 13.71 -2.47
CA ALA A 58 11.33 12.83 -3.04
C ALA A 58 11.03 11.62 -2.13
N PHE A 59 12.05 11.04 -1.51
CA PHE A 59 11.90 9.95 -0.56
C PHE A 59 11.12 10.37 0.70
N ASP A 60 11.45 11.53 1.27
CA ASP A 60 10.72 12.10 2.41
C ASP A 60 9.23 12.27 2.09
N HIS A 61 8.90 12.70 0.87
CA HIS A 61 7.52 12.82 0.40
C HIS A 61 6.81 11.44 0.28
N LEU A 62 7.53 10.40 -0.15
CA LEU A 62 6.98 9.04 -0.23
C LEU A 62 6.71 8.47 1.17
N ILE A 63 7.59 8.71 2.14
CA ILE A 63 7.37 8.33 3.54
C ILE A 63 6.14 9.04 4.12
N GLN A 64 5.98 10.33 3.82
CA GLN A 64 4.83 11.11 4.31
C GLN A 64 3.50 10.68 3.67
N ASN A 65 3.53 9.88 2.59
CA ASN A 65 2.34 9.43 1.89
C ASN A 65 2.46 7.97 1.43
N GLU A 66 2.21 7.05 2.35
CA GLU A 66 2.31 5.59 2.10
C GLU A 66 1.50 5.12 0.88
N LEU A 67 0.36 5.77 0.59
CA LEU A 67 -0.47 5.47 -0.59
C LEU A 67 0.25 5.76 -1.92
N ARG A 68 1.32 6.56 -1.91
CA ARG A 68 2.16 6.85 -3.08
C ARG A 68 3.43 6.01 -3.11
N ALA A 69 3.98 5.67 -1.95
CA ALA A 69 5.19 4.87 -1.82
C ALA A 69 5.03 3.46 -2.42
N GLY A 70 3.90 2.79 -2.16
CA GLY A 70 3.67 1.43 -2.65
C GLY A 70 3.64 1.36 -4.18
N PRO A 71 2.79 2.18 -4.84
CA PRO A 71 2.79 2.29 -6.30
C PRO A 71 4.11 2.75 -6.90
N PHE A 72 4.90 3.57 -6.19
CA PHE A 72 6.24 3.96 -6.64
C PHE A 72 7.22 2.77 -6.63
N ALA A 73 7.26 2.00 -5.55
CA ALA A 73 8.14 0.84 -5.41
C ALA A 73 7.94 -0.17 -6.55
N LEU A 74 6.69 -0.36 -6.99
CA LEU A 74 6.31 -1.26 -8.08
C LEU A 74 6.65 -0.73 -9.49
N LYS A 75 6.99 0.55 -9.65
CA LYS A 75 7.35 1.13 -10.96
C LYS A 75 8.72 0.61 -11.41
N ASN A 76 8.85 0.37 -12.72
CA ASN A 76 10.18 0.18 -13.32
C ASN A 76 10.96 1.50 -13.40
N ALA A 77 12.26 1.42 -13.71
CA ALA A 77 13.17 2.57 -13.73
C ALA A 77 12.64 3.76 -14.55
N ARG A 78 12.13 3.52 -15.77
CA ARG A 78 11.58 4.58 -16.62
C ARG A 78 10.41 5.30 -15.97
N LEU A 79 9.49 4.54 -15.36
CA LEU A 79 8.32 5.10 -14.69
C LEU A 79 8.67 5.82 -13.37
N ARG A 80 9.75 5.42 -12.69
CA ARG A 80 10.27 6.14 -11.51
C ARG A 80 10.85 7.51 -11.91
N ILE A 81 11.61 7.56 -13.01
CA ILE A 81 12.12 8.83 -13.57
C ILE A 81 10.96 9.76 -13.93
N GLN A 82 9.97 9.27 -14.69
CA GLN A 82 8.80 10.08 -15.06
C GLN A 82 8.00 10.59 -13.84
N TRP A 83 7.92 9.78 -12.79
CA TRP A 83 7.29 10.20 -11.55
C TRP A 83 8.08 11.32 -10.87
N LEU A 84 9.41 11.22 -10.80
CA LEU A 84 10.28 12.26 -10.23
C LEU A 84 10.19 13.56 -11.03
N GLU A 85 10.26 13.50 -12.35
CA GLU A 85 10.09 14.68 -13.22
C GLU A 85 8.75 15.36 -12.94
N SER A 86 7.66 14.59 -12.86
CA SER A 86 6.33 15.10 -12.57
C SER A 86 6.23 15.69 -11.15
N PHE A 87 6.85 15.03 -10.17
CA PHE A 87 6.88 15.46 -8.79
C PHE A 87 7.62 16.79 -8.64
N PHE A 88 8.82 16.92 -9.20
CA PHE A 88 9.58 18.16 -9.11
C PHE A 88 8.92 19.30 -9.89
N ASN A 89 8.34 19.05 -11.06
CA ASN A 89 7.61 20.09 -11.80
C ASN A 89 6.38 20.64 -11.04
N GLN A 90 5.83 19.87 -10.09
CA GLN A 90 4.69 20.28 -9.26
C GLN A 90 5.11 20.94 -7.93
N ASN A 91 6.37 20.77 -7.52
CA ASN A 91 6.90 21.22 -6.22
C ASN A 91 8.13 22.14 -6.37
N SER A 92 8.40 22.63 -7.57
CA SER A 92 9.47 23.59 -7.93
C SER A 92 9.03 25.03 -7.86
#